data_AF-A0A2E2Q0Q7-F1
#
_entry.id   AF-A0A2E2Q0Q7-F1
#
_cell.length_a   1.000
_cell.length_b   1.000
_cell.length_c   1.000
_cell.angle_alpha   90.00
_cell.angle_beta   90.00
_cell.angle_gamma   90.00
#
_symmetry.space_group_name_H-M   'P 1'
#
loop_
_entity.id
_entity.type
_entity.pdbx_description
1 polymer ?
#
loop_
_entity_poly.entity_id
_entity_poly.type
_entity_poly.pdbx_seq_one_letter_code
_entity_poly.pdbx_strand_id
1 'polypeptide(L)'
;MEKKAPEPPPVPESGSGTFHVAAAPRRSQLGATTFRLEVEQDLVLDLGEVAAFIDETLADPRGWSTAHRMVRVDGEADIRIVLATPETTDLLCAPLDTDGRLSCRNGGIVVLNAWRWEHGADAYV
;
A
#
# COMPACT_ATOMS: atom_id res chain seq x y z
N MET A 1 7.58 -32.23 -6.76
CA MET A 1 8.69 -31.34 -6.34
C MET A 1 8.04 -30.05 -5.90
N GLU A 2 7.88 -29.86 -4.59
CA GLU A 2 7.41 -28.58 -4.04
C GLU A 2 8.46 -27.54 -4.43
N LYS A 3 8.12 -26.59 -5.31
CA LYS A 3 9.02 -25.46 -5.54
C LYS A 3 8.97 -24.62 -4.29
N LYS A 4 10.04 -24.62 -3.49
CA LYS A 4 10.22 -23.63 -2.40
C LYS A 4 10.04 -22.25 -3.05
N ALA A 5 9.07 -21.48 -2.58
CA ALA A 5 8.91 -20.10 -3.01
C ALA A 5 10.25 -19.37 -2.80
N PRO A 6 10.65 -18.47 -3.72
CA PRO A 6 11.83 -17.65 -3.48
C PRO A 6 11.68 -16.92 -2.14
N GLU A 7 12.79 -16.80 -1.40
CA GLU A 7 12.77 -16.02 -0.17
C GLU A 7 12.42 -14.57 -0.50
N PRO A 8 11.45 -13.97 0.21
CA PRO A 8 11.06 -12.58 -0.03
C PRO A 8 12.27 -11.66 0.17
N PRO A 9 12.33 -10.54 -0.57
CA PRO A 9 13.42 -9.58 -0.41
C PRO A 9 13.45 -9.05 1.03
N PRO A 10 14.65 -8.73 1.56
CA PRO A 10 14.76 -8.19 2.90
C PRO A 10 14.07 -6.82 2.97
N VAL A 11 13.12 -6.69 3.90
CA VAL A 11 12.46 -5.42 4.24
C VAL A 11 13.15 -4.84 5.47
N PRO A 12 13.60 -3.57 5.46
CA PRO A 12 14.11 -2.91 6.67
C PRO A 12 13.02 -2.83 7.75
N GLU A 13 13.35 -3.14 9.01
CA GLU A 13 12.40 -2.98 10.12
C GLU A 13 12.08 -1.51 10.41
N SER A 14 13.07 -0.63 10.22
CA SER A 14 12.99 0.82 10.44
C SER A 14 13.20 1.60 9.14
N GLY A 15 12.53 2.73 8.99
CA GLY A 15 12.67 3.65 7.86
C GLY A 15 12.73 5.11 8.30
N SER A 16 12.93 6.01 7.34
CA SER A 16 13.08 7.44 7.56
C SER A 16 11.77 8.17 7.92
N GLY A 17 10.62 7.54 7.71
CA GLY A 17 9.31 8.20 7.80
C GLY A 17 9.08 9.24 6.69
N THR A 18 9.87 9.20 5.62
CA THR A 18 9.75 10.09 4.46
C THR A 18 9.28 9.30 3.24
N PHE A 19 8.51 9.94 2.35
CA PHE A 19 7.78 9.24 1.30
C PHE A 19 7.99 9.83 -0.09
N HIS A 20 8.06 8.96 -1.09
CA HIS A 20 7.86 9.29 -2.50
C HIS A 20 6.38 9.19 -2.86
N VAL A 21 5.88 10.13 -3.65
CA VAL A 21 4.53 10.06 -4.22
C VAL A 21 4.60 9.37 -5.56
N ALA A 22 3.80 8.32 -5.73
CA ALA A 22 3.68 7.66 -7.02
C ALA A 22 2.90 8.54 -8.01
N ALA A 23 3.57 8.99 -9.06
CA ALA A 23 2.99 9.85 -10.09
C ALA A 23 1.72 9.25 -10.70
N ALA A 24 0.63 10.00 -10.66
CA ALA A 24 -0.70 9.56 -11.04
C ALA A 24 -1.02 9.87 -12.51
N PRO A 25 -1.71 8.96 -13.22
CA PRO A 25 -2.22 9.26 -14.56
C PRO A 25 -3.35 10.30 -14.49
N ARG A 26 -3.44 11.18 -15.50
CA ARG A 26 -4.57 12.12 -15.61
C ARG A 26 -5.86 11.34 -15.90
N ARG A 27 -6.77 11.31 -14.92
CA ARG A 27 -8.09 10.67 -15.02
C ARG A 27 -9.17 11.60 -14.46
N SER A 28 -10.39 11.50 -14.99
CA SER A 28 -11.53 12.25 -14.44
C SER A 28 -11.81 11.83 -13.00
N GLN A 29 -11.96 12.78 -12.09
CA GLN A 29 -12.30 12.54 -10.67
C GLN A 29 -13.81 12.54 -10.42
N LEU A 30 -14.62 12.89 -11.42
CA LEU A 30 -16.08 13.02 -11.25
C LEU A 30 -16.68 11.70 -10.76
N GLY A 31 -17.35 11.76 -9.61
CA GLY A 31 -17.99 10.59 -8.97
C GLY A 31 -17.02 9.50 -8.50
N ALA A 32 -15.72 9.80 -8.38
CA ALA A 32 -14.71 8.87 -7.89
C ALA A 32 -14.24 9.24 -6.49
N THR A 33 -13.90 8.23 -5.69
CA THR A 33 -13.07 8.41 -4.50
C THR A 33 -11.62 8.53 -4.94
N THR A 34 -10.97 9.62 -4.56
CA THR A 34 -9.58 9.88 -4.90
C THR A 34 -8.65 9.22 -3.89
N PHE A 35 -7.52 8.68 -4.36
CA PHE A 35 -6.46 8.23 -3.48
C PHE A 35 -5.10 8.72 -3.94
N ARG A 36 -4.20 8.99 -3.01
CA ARG A 36 -2.78 9.26 -3.26
C ARG A 36 -1.98 8.06 -2.78
N LEU A 37 -0.98 7.67 -3.55
CA LEU A 37 -0.08 6.57 -3.19
C LEU A 37 1.29 7.10 -2.80
N GLU A 38 1.76 6.67 -1.65
CA GLU A 38 3.02 7.05 -1.05
C GLU A 38 3.82 5.81 -0.66
N VAL A 39 5.10 5.78 -0.99
CA VAL A 39 6.01 4.67 -0.65
C VAL A 39 7.20 5.26 0.11
N GLU A 40 7.53 4.67 1.25
CA GLU A 40 8.65 5.11 2.08
C GLU A 40 9.98 4.97 1.31
N GLN A 41 10.85 5.99 1.40
CA GLN A 41 12.05 6.09 0.55
C GLN A 41 13.07 4.97 0.76
N ASP A 42 13.08 4.35 1.95
CA ASP A 42 14.02 3.29 2.33
C ASP A 42 13.61 1.91 1.79
N LEU A 43 12.40 1.78 1.22
CA LEU A 43 11.94 0.54 0.62
C LEU A 43 12.54 0.39 -0.78
N VAL A 44 13.19 -0.76 -1.02
CA VAL A 44 13.76 -1.10 -2.33
C VAL A 44 12.67 -1.69 -3.23
N LEU A 45 11.70 -0.83 -3.60
CA LEU A 45 10.55 -1.19 -4.43
C LEU A 45 10.47 -0.26 -5.64
N ASP A 46 10.06 -0.80 -6.79
CA ASP A 46 9.76 0.03 -7.95
C ASP A 46 8.42 0.74 -7.74
N LEU A 47 8.48 2.06 -7.62
CA LEU A 47 7.30 2.90 -7.35
C LEU A 47 6.23 2.77 -8.45
N GLY A 48 6.64 2.56 -9.70
CA GLY A 48 5.74 2.39 -10.83
C GLY A 48 5.03 1.04 -10.79
N GLU A 49 5.74 -0.04 -10.46
CA GLU A 49 5.18 -1.38 -10.30
C GLU A 49 4.20 -1.44 -9.12
N VAL A 50 4.55 -0.87 -7.97
CA VAL A 50 3.65 -0.77 -6.82
C VAL A 50 2.38 -0.01 -7.19
N ALA A 51 2.53 1.11 -7.91
CA ALA A 51 1.40 1.91 -8.34
C ALA A 51 0.50 1.20 -9.36
N ALA A 52 1.10 0.49 -10.31
CA ALA A 52 0.37 -0.31 -11.29
C ALA A 52 -0.41 -1.44 -10.58
N PHE A 53 0.24 -2.16 -9.67
CA PHE A 53 -0.40 -3.24 -8.92
C PHE A 53 -1.61 -2.75 -8.10
N ILE A 54 -1.47 -1.62 -7.40
CA ILE A 54 -2.58 -1.05 -6.63
C ILE A 54 -3.70 -0.54 -7.54
N ASP A 55 -3.35 0.15 -8.63
CA ASP A 55 -4.33 0.64 -9.62
C ASP A 55 -5.13 -0.54 -10.23
N GLU A 56 -4.46 -1.62 -10.61
CA GLU A 56 -5.08 -2.83 -11.17
C GLU A 56 -5.95 -3.54 -10.13
N THR A 57 -5.45 -3.71 -8.90
CA THR A 57 -6.19 -4.36 -7.81
C THR A 57 -7.48 -3.60 -7.49
N LEU A 58 -7.42 -2.28 -7.39
CA LEU A 58 -8.61 -1.45 -7.09
C LEU A 58 -9.57 -1.32 -8.28
N ALA A 59 -9.09 -1.54 -9.51
CA ALA A 59 -9.92 -1.57 -10.71
C ALA A 59 -10.47 -2.97 -11.04
N ASP A 60 -10.02 -4.03 -10.37
CA ASP A 60 -10.36 -5.41 -10.70
C ASP A 60 -11.88 -5.65 -10.59
N PRO A 61 -12.54 -6.24 -11.61
CA PRO A 61 -13.99 -6.46 -11.62
C PRO A 61 -14.47 -7.49 -10.58
N ARG A 62 -13.56 -8.31 -10.03
CA ARG A 62 -13.86 -9.21 -8.91
C ARG A 62 -14.02 -8.44 -7.59
N GLY A 63 -13.51 -7.21 -7.54
CA GLY A 63 -13.54 -6.33 -6.39
C GLY A 63 -14.70 -5.34 -6.40
N TRP A 64 -14.49 -4.20 -5.73
CA TRP A 64 -15.53 -3.21 -5.48
C TRP A 64 -15.70 -2.22 -6.64
N SER A 65 -14.85 -2.31 -7.68
CA SER A 65 -14.83 -1.40 -8.83
C SER A 65 -16.17 -1.32 -9.58
N THR A 66 -17.00 -2.37 -9.45
CA THR A 66 -18.35 -2.44 -10.03
C THR A 66 -19.35 -1.46 -9.38
N ALA A 67 -19.10 -1.04 -8.14
CA ALA A 67 -19.95 -0.11 -7.39
C ALA A 67 -19.22 1.17 -6.98
N HIS A 68 -17.90 1.13 -6.83
CA HIS A 68 -17.08 2.22 -6.31
C HIS A 68 -15.88 2.47 -7.21
N ARG A 69 -15.84 3.66 -7.79
CA ARG A 69 -14.75 4.08 -8.66
C ARG A 69 -13.65 4.73 -7.82
N MET A 70 -12.45 4.16 -7.86
CA MET A 70 -11.26 4.74 -7.22
C MET A 70 -10.31 5.31 -8.28
N VAL A 71 -9.77 6.51 -8.02
CA VAL A 71 -8.87 7.20 -8.96
C VAL A 71 -7.65 7.74 -8.22
N ARG A 72 -6.46 7.37 -8.69
CA ARG A 72 -5.20 7.88 -8.15
C ARG A 72 -4.95 9.33 -8.55
N VAL A 73 -4.42 10.13 -7.63
CA VAL A 73 -4.06 11.55 -7.82
C VAL A 73 -2.71 11.86 -7.14
N ASP A 74 -2.02 12.91 -7.61
CA ASP A 74 -0.73 13.33 -7.04
C ASP A 74 -0.88 14.20 -5.78
N GLY A 75 -1.98 14.94 -5.68
CA GLY A 75 -2.21 15.96 -4.66
C GLY A 75 -3.00 15.47 -3.45
N GLU A 76 -3.73 16.39 -2.83
CA GLU A 76 -4.72 16.06 -1.79
C GLU A 76 -5.74 15.05 -2.33
N ALA A 77 -6.05 14.05 -1.51
CA ALA A 77 -6.90 12.93 -1.86
C ALA A 77 -7.77 12.53 -0.67
N ASP A 78 -8.90 11.89 -0.94
CA ASP A 78 -9.80 11.38 0.11
C ASP A 78 -9.10 10.30 0.96
N ILE A 79 -8.20 9.53 0.34
CA ILE A 79 -7.44 8.44 0.97
C ILE A 79 -5.96 8.59 0.64
N ARG A 80 -5.10 8.49 1.64
CA ARG A 80 -3.65 8.26 1.45
C ARG A 80 -3.35 6.79 1.67
N ILE A 81 -2.88 6.11 0.63
CA ILE A 81 -2.34 4.76 0.73
C ILE A 81 -0.83 4.90 0.92
N VAL A 82 -0.31 4.39 2.02
CA VAL A 82 1.09 4.51 2.42
C VAL A 82 1.69 3.11 2.52
N LEU A 83 2.75 2.81 1.78
CA LEU A 83 3.54 1.59 1.95
C LEU A 83 4.79 1.94 2.78
N ALA A 84 4.91 1.36 3.97
CA ALA A 84 5.90 1.75 4.96
C ALA A 84 6.56 0.55 5.66
N THR A 85 7.77 0.76 6.18
CA THR A 85 8.49 -0.16 7.06
C THR A 85 7.67 -0.47 8.33
N PRO A 86 7.95 -1.60 9.01
CA PRO A 86 7.30 -2.00 10.26
C PRO A 86 7.18 -0.89 11.31
N GLU A 87 8.28 -0.23 11.68
CA GLU A 87 8.25 0.81 12.72
C GLU A 87 7.43 2.04 12.29
N THR A 88 7.60 2.51 11.04
CA THR A 88 6.79 3.62 10.50
C THR A 88 5.31 3.24 10.44
N THR A 89 5.00 1.96 10.16
CA THR A 89 3.62 1.46 10.20
C THR A 89 3.02 1.57 11.58
N ASP A 90 3.70 1.09 12.62
CA ASP A 90 3.21 1.16 14.00
C ASP A 90 2.93 2.61 14.43
N LEU A 91 3.82 3.54 14.04
CA LEU A 91 3.64 4.96 14.32
C LEU A 91 2.41 5.56 13.63
N LEU A 92 2.19 5.25 12.35
CA LEU A 92 1.04 5.74 11.59
C LEU A 92 -0.29 5.08 12.01
N CYS A 93 -0.21 3.84 12.49
CA CYS A 93 -1.36 3.05 12.90
C CYS A 93 -1.80 3.31 14.35
N ALA A 94 -0.96 3.92 15.18
CA ALA A 94 -1.29 4.25 16.55
C ALA A 94 -2.66 4.96 16.69
N PRO A 95 -3.50 4.57 17.67
CA PRO A 95 -3.23 3.65 18.78
C PRO A 95 -3.53 2.17 18.47
N LEU A 96 -3.75 1.79 17.21
CA LEU A 96 -3.90 0.38 16.85
C LEU A 96 -2.56 -0.34 17.02
N ASP A 97 -2.58 -1.52 17.60
CA ASP A 97 -1.39 -2.34 17.80
C ASP A 97 -1.20 -3.26 16.58
N THR A 98 -0.25 -2.90 15.73
CA THR A 98 0.11 -3.65 14.52
C THR A 98 1.25 -4.64 14.74
N ASP A 99 1.92 -4.60 15.90
CA ASP A 99 3.10 -5.41 16.25
C ASP A 99 4.15 -5.46 15.13
N GLY A 100 4.31 -4.38 14.36
CA GLY A 100 5.18 -4.30 13.20
C GLY A 100 4.83 -5.25 12.04
N ARG A 101 3.72 -5.98 12.10
CA ARG A 101 3.39 -7.07 11.16
C ARG A 101 1.98 -6.99 10.58
N LEU A 102 1.18 -6.01 10.97
CA LEU A 102 -0.17 -5.78 10.47
C LEU A 102 -0.26 -4.49 9.65
N SER A 103 -1.10 -4.52 8.62
CA SER A 103 -1.55 -3.30 7.92
C SER A 103 -2.72 -2.71 8.69
N CYS A 104 -2.98 -1.41 8.53
CA CYS A 104 -4.10 -0.76 9.20
C CYS A 104 -4.78 0.28 8.32
N ARG A 105 -5.93 0.76 8.80
CA ARG A 105 -6.49 2.04 8.37
C ARG A 105 -6.71 2.92 9.59
N ASN A 106 -6.16 4.13 9.54
CA ASN A 106 -6.33 5.16 10.56
C ASN A 106 -6.92 6.43 9.91
N GLY A 107 -8.24 6.60 10.02
CA GLY A 107 -8.96 7.69 9.35
C GLY A 107 -8.83 7.64 7.82
N GLY A 108 -8.26 8.70 7.25
CA GLY A 108 -7.98 8.83 5.81
C GLY A 108 -6.70 8.13 5.34
N ILE A 109 -5.94 7.52 6.24
CA ILE A 109 -4.67 6.87 5.92
C ILE A 109 -4.85 5.36 5.95
N VAL A 110 -4.53 4.69 4.84
CA VAL A 110 -4.43 3.24 4.72
C VAL A 110 -2.95 2.90 4.68
N VAL A 111 -2.45 2.22 5.71
CA VAL A 111 -1.04 1.87 5.83
C VAL A 111 -0.88 0.39 5.46
N LEU A 112 -0.15 0.16 4.38
CA LEU A 112 0.33 -1.16 3.97
C LEU A 112 1.70 -1.38 4.62
N ASN A 113 1.78 -2.40 5.46
CA ASN A 113 3.04 -2.81 6.06
C ASN A 113 3.91 -3.50 5.01
N ALA A 114 5.14 -3.01 4.79
CA ALA A 114 6.03 -3.53 3.76
C ALA A 114 6.47 -4.98 4.03
N TRP A 115 6.62 -5.38 5.30
CA TRP A 115 6.90 -6.78 5.63
C TRP A 115 5.76 -7.68 5.15
N ARG A 116 4.51 -7.31 5.44
CA ARG A 116 3.34 -8.06 4.93
C ARG A 116 3.20 -8.04 3.44
N TRP A 117 3.53 -6.92 2.80
CA TRP A 117 3.46 -6.78 1.35
C TRP A 117 4.32 -7.85 0.67
N GLU A 118 5.54 -8.05 1.17
CA GLU A 118 6.48 -9.04 0.62
C GLU A 118 6.20 -10.48 1.07
N HIS A 119 5.81 -10.68 2.33
CA HIS A 119 5.66 -12.03 2.89
C HIS A 119 4.24 -12.60 2.70
N GLY A 120 3.27 -11.74 2.38
CA GLY A 120 1.87 -12.12 2.31
C GLY A 120 1.29 -12.53 3.67
N ALA A 121 0.30 -13.41 3.62
CA ALA A 121 -0.26 -14.08 4.78
C ALA A 121 -0.21 -15.59 4.55
N ASP A 122 -0.11 -16.36 5.62
CA ASP A 122 -0.22 -17.81 5.53
C ASP A 122 -1.55 -18.20 4.91
N ALA A 123 -1.49 -19.13 3.95
CA ALA A 123 -2.69 -19.69 3.36
C ALA A 123 -3.40 -20.57 4.39
N TYR A 124 -4.73 -20.48 4.42
CA TYR A 124 -5.55 -21.47 5.13
C TYR A 124 -5.40 -22.81 4.37
N VAL A 125 -4.72 -23.77 4.98
CA VAL A 125 -4.55 -25.14 4.48
C VAL A 125 -5.52 -26.11 5.15
#